data_AF-A0A9D0IEN5-F1
#
_entry.id   AF-A0A9D0IEN5-F1
#
_cell.length_a   1.000
_cell.length_b   1.000
_cell.length_c   1.000
_cell.angle_alpha   90.00
_cell.angle_beta   90.00
_cell.angle_gamma   90.00
#
_symmetry.space_group_name_H-M   'P 1'
#
loop_
_entity.id
_entity.type
_entity.pdbx_description
1 polymer ?
#
loop_
_entity_poly.entity_id
_entity_poly.type
_entity_poly.pdbx_seq_one_letter_code
_entity_poly.pdbx_strand_id
1 'polypeptide(L)'
;MMVERADMTREEEAAFWATHDSADYWDDSEPVEIELGPRPDNRCPVCGGVLLSRYRDVEIAGGQVVLREVRELYCREGHIVRLAPEAQRLVKALEAVLQLASPGRSPAFRRVEETT
;
A
#
# COMPACT_ATOMS: atom_id res chain seq x y z
N MET A 1 24.44 6.91 -25.27
CA MET A 1 25.25 7.88 -24.51
C MET A 1 24.90 7.67 -23.05
N MET A 2 25.74 6.98 -22.29
CA MET A 2 25.54 6.79 -20.84
C MET A 2 26.05 8.06 -20.15
N VAL A 3 25.20 8.76 -19.43
CA VAL A 3 25.61 9.90 -18.60
C VAL A 3 26.13 9.31 -17.30
N GLU A 4 27.45 9.22 -17.16
CA GLU A 4 28.07 8.90 -15.87
C GLU A 4 27.72 10.03 -14.88
N ARG A 5 27.07 9.70 -13.77
CA ARG A 5 26.92 10.64 -12.65
C ARG A 5 28.31 10.81 -12.05
N ALA A 6 28.89 12.00 -12.18
CA ALA A 6 30.07 12.36 -11.42
C ALA A 6 29.68 12.45 -9.94
N ASP A 7 30.29 11.61 -9.10
CA ASP A 7 30.15 11.72 -7.65
C ASP A 7 30.90 12.98 -7.19
N MET A 8 30.17 14.01 -6.77
CA MET A 8 30.75 15.21 -6.17
C MET A 8 31.34 14.88 -4.80
N THR A 9 32.52 15.42 -4.52
CA THR A 9 33.10 15.38 -3.18
C THR A 9 32.29 16.28 -2.23
N ARG A 10 32.38 16.02 -0.92
CA ARG A 10 31.68 16.81 0.11
C ARG A 10 32.07 18.30 0.10
N GLU A 11 33.31 18.60 -0.28
CA GLU A 11 33.83 19.97 -0.37
C GLU A 11 33.24 20.72 -1.57
N GLU A 12 33.11 20.04 -2.71
CA GLU A 12 32.44 20.57 -3.90
C GLU A 12 30.94 20.78 -3.65
N GLU A 13 30.28 19.85 -2.95
CA GLU A 13 28.89 20.00 -2.53
C GLU A 13 28.68 21.18 -1.59
N ALA A 14 29.56 21.37 -0.59
CA ALA A 14 29.48 22.50 0.32
C ALA A 14 29.67 23.85 -0.40
N ALA A 15 30.60 23.93 -1.35
CA ALA A 15 30.82 25.14 -2.16
C ALA A 15 29.61 25.45 -3.07
N PHE A 16 28.98 24.41 -3.62
CA PHE A 16 27.75 24.53 -4.40
C PHE A 16 26.62 25.14 -3.55
N TRP A 17 26.32 24.55 -2.39
CA TRP A 17 25.25 25.05 -1.50
C TRP A 17 25.57 26.39 -0.81
N ALA A 18 26.84 26.78 -0.74
CA ALA A 18 27.21 28.12 -0.27
C ALA A 18 26.79 29.25 -1.24
N THR A 19 26.51 28.91 -2.49
CA THR A 19 26.18 29.87 -3.55
C THR A 19 24.80 29.68 -4.16
N HIS A 20 24.10 28.59 -3.83
CA HIS A 20 22.77 28.27 -4.34
C HIS A 20 21.79 28.14 -3.16
N ASP A 21 20.70 28.90 -3.19
CA ASP A 21 19.59 28.71 -2.27
C ASP A 21 18.63 27.65 -2.84
N SER A 22 18.26 26.68 -2.01
CA SER A 22 17.21 25.72 -2.34
C SER A 22 15.87 26.39 -2.69
N ALA A 23 15.61 27.60 -2.17
CA ALA A 23 14.41 28.36 -2.45
C ALA A 23 14.31 28.84 -3.91
N ASP A 24 15.43 29.22 -4.52
CA ASP A 24 15.46 29.67 -5.92
C ASP A 24 14.99 28.57 -6.89
N TYR A 25 15.28 27.30 -6.57
CA TYR A 25 14.81 26.16 -7.36
C TYR A 25 13.32 25.86 -7.20
N TRP A 26 12.72 26.24 -6.07
CA TRP A 26 11.29 26.06 -5.86
C TRP A 26 10.48 27.14 -6.58
N ASP A 27 10.99 28.36 -6.63
CA ASP A 27 10.34 29.47 -7.35
C ASP A 27 10.32 29.27 -8.87
N ASP A 28 11.32 28.58 -9.42
CA ASP A 28 11.38 28.21 -10.85
C ASP A 28 10.61 26.92 -11.20
N SER A 29 10.03 26.23 -10.21
CA SER A 29 9.31 24.97 -10.45
C SER A 29 7.83 25.19 -10.79
N GLU A 30 7.35 24.53 -11.85
CA GLU A 30 5.91 24.55 -12.15
C GLU A 30 5.12 23.84 -11.04
N PRO A 31 4.00 24.41 -10.57
CA PRO A 31 3.16 23.76 -9.57
C PRO A 31 2.61 22.45 -10.12
N VAL A 32 2.87 21.36 -9.41
CA VAL A 32 2.30 20.04 -9.73
C VAL A 32 0.94 19.92 -9.07
N GLU A 33 -0.13 19.87 -9.87
CA GLU A 33 -1.46 19.54 -9.39
C GLU A 33 -1.55 18.04 -9.12
N ILE A 34 -1.71 17.68 -7.84
CA ILE A 34 -1.93 16.29 -7.42
C ILE A 34 -3.43 16.09 -7.21
N GLU A 35 -4.08 15.36 -8.10
CA GLU A 35 -5.46 14.92 -7.90
C GLU A 35 -5.50 13.80 -6.86
N LEU A 36 -5.97 14.13 -5.65
CA LEU A 36 -6.29 13.13 -4.66
C LEU A 36 -7.58 12.43 -5.07
N GLY A 37 -7.46 11.14 -5.42
CA GLY A 37 -8.62 10.30 -5.73
C GLY A 37 -9.66 10.28 -4.59
N PRO A 38 -10.90 9.87 -4.89
CA PRO A 38 -11.99 9.87 -3.91
C PRO A 38 -11.59 9.06 -2.68
N ARG A 39 -11.78 9.65 -1.49
CA ARG A 39 -11.55 8.93 -0.24
C ARG A 39 -12.49 7.72 -0.21
N PRO A 40 -11.99 6.51 0.08
CA PRO A 40 -12.83 5.33 0.14
C PRO A 40 -13.92 5.54 1.18
N ASP A 41 -15.18 5.30 0.79
CA ASP A 41 -16.29 5.36 1.72
C ASP A 41 -16.15 4.20 2.73
N ASN A 42 -15.82 4.58 3.96
CA ASN A 42 -15.64 3.68 5.09
C ASN A 42 -16.94 3.56 5.88
N ARG A 43 -18.08 3.50 5.21
CA ARG A 43 -19.38 3.22 5.83
C ARG A 43 -19.84 1.82 5.52
N CYS A 44 -20.56 1.23 6.47
CA CYS A 44 -21.27 -0.01 6.27
C CYS A 44 -22.44 0.24 5.32
N PRO A 45 -22.57 -0.54 4.22
CA PRO A 45 -23.68 -0.37 3.29
C PRO A 45 -25.04 -0.77 3.88
N VAL A 46 -25.05 -1.48 5.02
CA VAL A 46 -26.27 -1.97 5.69
C VAL A 46 -26.77 -0.99 6.74
N CYS A 47 -25.92 -0.61 7.71
CA CYS A 47 -26.33 0.26 8.82
C CYS A 47 -25.85 1.71 8.69
N GLY A 48 -25.06 2.06 7.66
CA GLY A 48 -24.51 3.40 7.45
C GLY A 48 -23.42 3.82 8.46
N GLY A 49 -23.14 2.99 9.47
CA GLY A 49 -22.12 3.23 10.49
C GLY A 49 -20.70 3.18 9.94
N VAL A 50 -19.76 3.87 10.59
CA VAL A 50 -18.35 3.89 10.18
C VAL A 50 -17.72 2.51 10.42
N LEU A 51 -16.97 2.02 9.43
CA LEU A 51 -16.17 0.81 9.53
C LEU A 51 -14.94 1.07 10.39
N LEU A 52 -14.74 0.22 11.40
CA LEU A 52 -13.61 0.24 12.31
C LEU A 52 -12.46 -0.56 11.72
N SER A 53 -11.23 -0.21 12.06
CA SER A 53 -10.03 -0.95 11.63
C SER A 53 -9.49 -1.86 12.72
N ARG A 54 -9.03 -3.05 12.32
CA ARG A 54 -8.21 -3.95 13.15
C ARG A 54 -7.10 -4.58 12.29
N TYR A 55 -6.09 -5.13 12.95
CA TYR A 55 -5.00 -5.85 12.30
C TYR A 55 -5.13 -7.34 12.60
N ARG A 56 -4.97 -8.18 11.58
CA ARG A 56 -5.03 -9.65 11.68
C ARG A 56 -4.12 -10.33 10.66
N ASP A 57 -3.75 -11.55 10.98
CA ASP A 57 -3.06 -12.42 10.05
C ASP A 57 -4.08 -13.05 9.09
N VAL A 58 -3.72 -13.12 7.80
CA VAL A 58 -4.59 -13.59 6.73
C VAL A 58 -3.84 -14.62 5.89
N GLU A 59 -4.41 -15.81 5.79
CA GLU A 59 -3.96 -16.83 4.85
C GLU A 59 -4.51 -16.57 3.45
N ILE A 60 -3.63 -16.60 2.46
CA ILE A 60 -3.97 -16.54 1.04
C ILE A 60 -3.50 -17.80 0.32
N ALA A 61 -4.00 -18.00 -0.90
CA ALA A 61 -3.67 -19.16 -1.73
C ALA A 61 -3.89 -20.52 -1.01
N GLY A 62 -4.99 -20.64 -0.26
CA GLY A 62 -5.32 -21.86 0.47
C GLY A 62 -4.33 -22.22 1.60
N GLY A 63 -3.68 -21.23 2.22
CA GLY A 63 -2.76 -21.42 3.34
C GLY A 63 -1.28 -21.47 2.94
N GLN A 64 -0.94 -21.24 1.67
CA GLN A 64 0.45 -21.25 1.21
C GLN A 64 1.24 -20.02 1.69
N VAL A 65 0.56 -18.89 1.87
CA VAL A 65 1.17 -17.65 2.32
C VAL A 65 0.32 -17.05 3.43
N VAL A 66 0.97 -16.69 4.53
CA VAL A 66 0.38 -15.95 5.65
C VAL A 66 0.85 -14.51 5.56
N LEU A 67 -0.08 -13.59 5.35
CA LEU A 67 0.17 -12.17 5.47
C LEU A 67 -0.08 -11.75 6.91
N ARG A 68 0.95 -11.22 7.56
CA ARG A 68 0.87 -10.79 8.95
C ARG A 68 0.42 -9.34 9.07
N GLU A 69 -0.28 -9.03 10.16
CA GLU A 69 -0.68 -7.67 10.52
C GLU A 69 -1.39 -6.93 9.37
N VAL A 70 -2.32 -7.62 8.71
CA VAL A 70 -3.09 -7.05 7.61
C VAL A 70 -4.24 -6.23 8.16
N ARG A 71 -4.38 -5.01 7.64
CA ARG A 71 -5.47 -4.11 8.04
C ARG A 71 -6.81 -4.57 7.45
N GLU A 72 -7.75 -4.82 8.34
CA GLU A 72 -9.13 -5.21 8.04
C GLU A 72 -10.10 -4.13 8.55
N LEU A 73 -11.13 -3.85 7.76
CA LEU A 73 -12.22 -2.95 8.07
C LEU A 73 -13.47 -3.78 8.40
N TYR A 74 -14.08 -3.52 9.55
CA TYR A 74 -15.27 -4.24 10.02
C TYR A 74 -16.35 -3.30 10.53
N CYS A 75 -17.60 -3.70 10.33
CA CYS A 75 -18.73 -3.06 10.99
C CYS A 75 -18.83 -3.56 12.43
N ARG A 76 -19.04 -2.65 13.40
CA ARG A 76 -19.25 -3.01 14.81
C ARG A 76 -20.41 -3.99 15.02
N GLU A 77 -21.47 -3.83 14.23
CA GLU A 77 -22.67 -4.69 14.25
C GLU A 77 -22.46 -6.02 13.49
N GLY A 78 -21.30 -6.25 12.89
CA GLY A 78 -20.96 -7.51 12.22
C GLY A 78 -21.50 -7.68 10.79
N HIS A 79 -22.16 -6.68 10.20
CA HIS A 79 -22.75 -6.79 8.86
C HIS A 79 -21.73 -7.04 7.73
N ILE A 80 -20.52 -6.46 7.84
CA ILE A 80 -19.49 -6.57 6.82
C ILE A 80 -18.11 -6.58 7.45
N VAL A 81 -17.24 -7.35 6.83
CA VAL A 81 -15.80 -7.39 7.08
C VAL A 81 -15.11 -7.41 5.72
N ARG A 82 -14.14 -6.51 5.51
CA ARG A 82 -13.36 -6.45 4.26
C ARG A 82 -11.93 -6.01 4.55
N LEU A 83 -10.99 -6.41 3.70
CA LEU A 83 -9.62 -5.90 3.77
C LEU A 83 -9.59 -4.41 3.39
N ALA A 84 -8.66 -3.65 3.98
CA ALA A 84 -8.42 -2.28 3.57
C ALA A 84 -7.92 -2.24 2.10
N PRO A 85 -8.16 -1.15 1.35
CA PRO A 85 -7.81 -1.08 -0.07
C PRO A 85 -6.33 -1.39 -0.37
N GLU A 86 -5.42 -0.94 0.48
CA GLU A 86 -3.99 -1.26 0.43
C GLU A 86 -3.71 -2.77 0.57
N ALA A 87 -4.33 -3.40 1.57
CA ALA A 87 -4.21 -4.84 1.81
C ALA A 87 -4.82 -5.66 0.67
N GLN A 88 -5.97 -5.23 0.15
CA GLN A 88 -6.65 -5.90 -0.95
C GLN A 88 -5.82 -5.86 -2.25
N ARG A 89 -5.13 -4.75 -2.52
CA ARG A 89 -4.19 -4.65 -3.65
C ARG A 89 -3.01 -5.61 -3.48
N LEU A 90 -2.44 -5.69 -2.28
CA LEU A 90 -1.34 -6.60 -1.98
C LEU A 90 -1.75 -8.06 -2.18
N VAL A 91 -2.90 -8.48 -1.62
CA VAL A 91 -3.43 -9.83 -1.77
C VAL A 91 -3.60 -10.19 -3.26
N LYS A 92 -4.23 -9.31 -4.05
CA LYS A 92 -4.42 -9.53 -5.49
C LYS A 92 -3.10 -9.67 -6.24
N ALA A 93 -2.12 -8.82 -5.93
CA ALA A 93 -0.80 -8.88 -6.57
C ALA A 93 -0.10 -10.21 -6.25
N LEU A 94 -0.15 -10.65 -4.99
CA LEU A 94 0.45 -11.92 -4.57
C LEU A 94 -0.26 -13.12 -5.18
N GLU A 95 -1.59 -13.12 -5.23
CA GLU A 95 -2.36 -14.17 -5.89
C GLU A 95 -1.99 -14.29 -7.38
N ALA A 96 -1.81 -13.15 -8.08
CA ALA A 96 -1.39 -13.15 -9.48
C ALA A 96 0.02 -13.75 -9.64
N VAL A 97 0.97 -13.39 -8.77
CA VAL A 97 2.33 -13.96 -8.79
C VAL A 97 2.31 -15.46 -8.50
N LEU A 98 1.51 -15.91 -7.53
CA LEU A 98 1.40 -17.32 -7.16
C LEU A 98 0.75 -18.15 -8.28
N GLN A 99 -0.22 -17.60 -9.01
CA GLN A 99 -0.82 -18.26 -10.18
C GLN A 99 0.20 -18.48 -11.31
N LEU A 100 1.11 -17.52 -11.54
CA LEU A 100 2.19 -17.66 -12.51
C LEU A 100 3.24 -18.71 -12.07
N ALA A 101 3.48 -18.81 -10.77
CA ALA A 101 4.42 -19.77 -10.20
C ALA A 101 3.84 -21.20 -10.07
N SER A 102 2.51 -21.38 -10.15
CA SER A 102 1.83 -22.67 -9.99
C SER A 102 0.55 -22.75 -10.82
N PRO A 103 0.65 -23.03 -12.13
CA PRO A 103 -0.51 -23.15 -13.00
C PRO A 103 -1.26 -24.45 -12.70
N GLY A 104 -2.33 -24.40 -11.90
CA GLY A 104 -3.21 -25.57 -11.74
C GLY A 104 -4.13 -25.64 -10.51
N ARG A 105 -4.14 -24.68 -9.59
CA ARG A 105 -5.06 -24.72 -8.43
C ARG A 105 -5.73 -23.38 -8.19
N SER A 106 -7.06 -23.35 -8.26
CA SER A 106 -7.88 -22.21 -7.85
C SER A 106 -7.70 -21.95 -6.36
N PRO A 107 -7.31 -20.73 -5.94
CA PRO A 107 -7.23 -20.39 -4.53
C PRO A 107 -8.62 -19.99 -4.02
N ALA A 108 -9.09 -20.70 -3.00
CA ALA A 108 -10.23 -20.28 -2.20
C ALA A 108 -9.72 -19.54 -0.96
N PHE A 109 -10.22 -18.33 -0.75
CA PHE A 109 -10.03 -17.56 0.47
C PHE A 109 -10.63 -18.33 1.66
N ARG A 110 -9.84 -18.62 2.69
CA ARG A 110 -10.32 -19.15 3.97
C ARG A 110 -9.74 -18.33 5.11
N ARG A 111 -10.63 -17.92 6.02
CA ARG A 111 -10.28 -17.26 7.27
C ARG A 111 -9.60 -18.29 8.19
N VAL A 112 -8.48 -17.91 8.78
CA VAL A 112 -7.86 -18.67 9.88
C VAL A 112 -8.60 -18.28 11.15
N GLU A 113 -9.28 -19.25 11.77
CA GLU A 113 -9.79 -19.11 13.12
C GLU A 113 -8.70 -19.58 14.07
N GLU A 114 -8.04 -18.65 14.78
CA GLU A 114 -7.13 -19.01 15.86
C GLU A 114 -7.94 -19.59 17.03
N THR A 115 -7.84 -20.91 17.20
CA THR A 115 -8.17 -21.60 18.45
C THR A 115 -7.24 -21.11 19.56
N THR A 116 -7.85 -20.63 20.63
CA THR A 116 -7.23 -20.27 21.91
C THR A 116 -6.65 -21.49 22.62
#